data_AF-A0A0E0LWV4-F1
#
_entry.id   AF-A0A0E0LWV4-F1
#
_cell.length_a   1.000
_cell.length_b   1.000
_cell.length_c   1.000
_cell.angle_alpha   90.00
_cell.angle_beta   90.00
_cell.angle_gamma   90.00
#
_symmetry.space_group_name_H-M   'P 1'
#
loop_
_entity.id
_entity.type
_entity.pdbx_description
1 polymer ?
#
loop_
_entity_poly.entity_id
_entity_poly.type
_entity_poly.pdbx_seq_one_letter_code
_entity_poly.pdbx_strand_id
1 'polypeptide(L)' 'MKFDKAFEMFVDGFSSVEPIWNHYLGYWNKHVEEPARVFFLKYDDMMADPAGHVKKLAEFLWVPFTDDEVGAGIV' A
#
# COMPACT_ATOMS: atom_id res chain seq x y z
N MET A 1 25.13 -9.77 11.05
CA MET A 1 24.08 -10.70 11.50
C MET A 1 23.81 -11.68 10.36
N LYS A 2 23.69 -12.99 10.61
CA LYS A 2 23.28 -13.96 9.57
C LYS A 2 21.78 -13.82 9.30
N PHE A 3 21.35 -14.13 8.09
CA PHE A 3 19.95 -14.01 7.69
C PHE A 3 19.01 -14.78 8.63
N ASP A 4 19.30 -16.04 8.95
CA ASP A 4 18.44 -16.87 9.81
C ASP A 4 18.19 -16.21 11.17
N LYS A 5 19.24 -15.66 11.79
CA LYS A 5 19.13 -14.93 13.05
C LYS A 5 18.31 -13.63 12.90
N ALA A 6 18.47 -12.92 11.78
CA ALA A 6 17.67 -11.73 11.49
C ALA A 6 16.19 -12.07 11.28
N PHE A 7 15.93 -13.19 10.61
CA PHE A 7 14.59 -13.69 10.34
C PHE A 7 13.87 -14.14 11.62
N GLU A 8 14.55 -14.90 12.50
CA GLU A 8 14.03 -15.27 13.82
C GLU A 8 13.66 -14.04 14.64
N MET A 9 14.58 -13.07 14.71
CA MET A 9 14.32 -11.79 15.39
C MET A 9 13.10 -11.07 14.81
N PHE A 10 12.97 -11.03 13.48
CA PHE A 10 11.83 -10.42 12.81
C PHE A 10 10.50 -11.14 13.13
N VAL A 11 10.50 -12.47 13.14
CA VAL A 11 9.33 -13.29 13.52
C VAL A 11 8.92 -13.03 14.97
N ASP A 12 9.90 -12.89 15.87
CA ASP A 12 9.69 -12.51 17.28
C ASP A 12 9.28 -11.03 17.45
N GLY A 13 9.14 -10.28 16.36
CA GLY A 13 8.63 -8.92 16.35
C GLY A 13 9.70 -7.84 16.54
N PHE A 14 10.99 -8.20 16.55
CA PHE A 14 12.06 -7.21 16.55
C PHE A 14 12.15 -6.51 15.19
N SER A 15 11.76 -5.24 15.16
CA SER A 15 11.91 -4.35 14.02
C SER A 15 12.25 -2.94 14.50
N SER A 16 12.60 -2.04 13.57
CA SER A 16 12.88 -0.63 13.87
C SER A 16 11.64 0.20 14.18
N VAL A 17 10.44 -0.37 14.07
CA VAL A 17 9.16 0.32 14.33
C VAL A 17 8.37 -0.44 15.39
N GLU A 18 7.71 -1.51 14.98
CA GLU A 18 6.85 -2.39 15.76
C GLU A 18 6.84 -3.76 15.09
N PRO A 19 6.32 -4.83 15.72
CA PRO A 19 6.07 -6.08 15.03
C PRO A 19 5.32 -5.80 13.72
N ILE A 20 5.92 -6.18 12.60
CA ILE A 20 5.48 -5.74 11.27
C ILE A 20 3.99 -6.04 11.02
N TRP A 21 3.50 -7.13 11.61
CA TRP A 21 2.13 -7.58 11.53
C TRP A 21 1.15 -6.57 12.13
N ASN A 22 1.49 -5.99 13.29
CA ASN A 22 0.67 -4.96 13.91
C ASN A 22 0.64 -3.69 13.06
N HIS A 23 1.77 -3.32 12.46
CA HIS A 23 1.85 -2.19 11.55
C HIS A 23 0.92 -2.38 10.34
N TYR A 24 0.97 -3.53 9.66
CA TYR A 24 0.10 -3.80 8.51
C TYR A 24 -1.38 -3.90 8.89
N LEU A 25 -1.70 -4.67 9.95
CA LEU A 25 -3.08 -4.86 10.38
C LEU A 25 -3.72 -3.56 10.88
N GLY A 26 -2.94 -2.69 11.54
CA GLY A 26 -3.42 -1.38 11.99
C GLY A 26 -3.92 -0.52 10.83
N TYR A 27 -3.12 -0.38 9.77
CA TYR A 27 -3.53 0.39 8.58
C TYR A 27 -4.63 -0.30 7.78
N TRP A 28 -4.61 -1.63 7.68
CA TRP A 28 -5.68 -2.38 7.02
C TRP A 28 -7.03 -2.17 7.71
N ASN A 29 -7.08 -2.32 9.03
CA ASN A 29 -8.30 -2.09 9.81
C ASN A 29 -8.78 -0.64 9.64
N LYS A 30 -7.85 0.32 9.65
CA LYS A 30 -8.20 1.74 9.46
C LYS A 30 -8.73 2.04 8.05
N HIS A 31 -8.18 1.39 7.03
CA HIS A 31 -8.69 1.46 5.66
C HIS A 31 -10.12 0.91 5.56
N VAL A 32 -10.42 -0.20 6.26
CA VAL A 32 -11.78 -0.77 6.30
C VAL A 32 -12.75 0.14 7.05
N GLU A 33 -12.32 0.75 8.17
CA GLU A 33 -13.15 1.66 8.97
C GLU A 33 -13.39 3.03 8.29
N GLU A 34 -12.34 3.60 7.70
CA GLU A 34 -12.33 4.96 7.14
C GLU A 34 -11.72 4.95 5.71
N PRO A 35 -12.37 4.30 4.72
CA PRO A 35 -11.81 4.13 3.38
C PRO A 35 -11.61 5.45 2.61
N ALA A 36 -12.32 6.51 2.99
CA ALA A 36 -12.14 7.85 2.43
C ALA A 36 -10.92 8.59 3.01
N ARG A 37 -10.31 8.09 4.09
CA ARG A 37 -9.18 8.72 4.79
C ARG A 37 -7.91 7.89 4.71
N VAL A 38 -8.01 6.57 4.63
CA VAL A 38 -6.87 5.67 4.52
C VAL A 38 -7.00 4.83 3.26
N PHE A 39 -6.04 4.99 2.35
CA PHE A 39 -5.92 4.18 1.14
C PHE A 39 -4.83 3.13 1.35
N PHE A 40 -5.21 1.85 1.32
CA PHE A 40 -4.29 0.73 1.53
C PHE A 40 -3.89 0.11 0.20
N LEU A 41 -2.59 -0.07 -0.01
CA LEU A 41 -2.01 -0.64 -1.23
C LEU A 41 -1.17 -1.86 -0.90
N LYS A 42 -1.27 -2.88 -1.75
CA LYS A 42 -0.39 -4.06 -1.72
C LYS A 42 0.61 -3.98 -2.88
N TYR A 43 1.88 -4.17 -2.56
CA TYR A 43 2.97 -4.03 -3.53
C TYR A 43 2.80 -4.92 -4.76
N ASP A 44 2.49 -6.22 -4.57
CA ASP A 44 2.35 -7.15 -5.70
C ASP A 44 1.20 -6.76 -6.64
N ASP A 45 0.10 -6.23 -6.07
CA ASP A 45 -1.06 -5.83 -6.85
C ASP A 45 -0.74 -4.55 -7.66
N MET A 46 0.01 -3.62 -7.06
CA MET A 46 0.53 -2.45 -7.77
C MET A 46 1.50 -2.84 -8.88
N MET A 47 2.36 -3.83 -8.66
CA MET A 47 3.30 -4.30 -9.68
C MET A 47 2.60 -5.01 -10.84
N ALA A 48 1.48 -5.69 -10.56
CA ALA A 48 0.67 -6.36 -11.58
C ALA A 48 -0.11 -5.35 -12.46
N ASP A 49 -0.59 -4.25 -11.89
CA ASP A 49 -1.28 -3.17 -12.61
C ASP A 49 -0.92 -1.78 -12.05
N PRO A 50 0.23 -1.20 -12.46
CA PRO A 50 0.66 0.09 -11.94
C PRO A 50 -0.30 1.22 -12.32
N ALA A 51 -0.73 1.26 -13.58
CA ALA A 51 -1.60 2.30 -14.12
C ALA A 51 -2.97 2.33 -13.41
N GLY A 52 -3.60 1.17 -13.21
CA GLY A 52 -4.87 1.09 -12.49
C GLY A 52 -4.76 1.53 -11.03
N HIS A 53 -3.64 1.23 -10.35
CA HIS A 53 -3.44 1.69 -8.97
C HIS A 53 -3.15 3.19 -8.88
N VAL A 54 -2.47 3.78 -9.87
CA VAL A 54 -2.28 5.24 -9.95
C VAL A 54 -3.63 5.95 -10.19
N LYS A 55 -4.52 5.39 -11.02
CA LYS A 55 -5.88 5.90 -11.21
C LYS A 55 -6.69 5.87 -9.90
N LYS A 56 -6.69 4.74 -9.19
CA LYS A 56 -7.35 4.62 -7.87
C LYS A 56 -6.78 5.61 -6.83
N LEU A 57 -5.47 5.85 -6.84
CA LEU A 57 -4.84 6.84 -5.97
C LEU A 57 -5.31 8.26 -6.29
N ALA A 58 -5.40 8.60 -7.58
CA ALA A 58 -5.88 9.90 -8.03
C ALA A 58 -7.36 10.13 -7.64
N GLU A 59 -8.19 9.11 -7.78
CA GLU A 59 -9.58 9.11 -7.29
C GLU A 59 -9.65 9.34 -5.77
N PHE A 60 -8.85 8.62 -4.99
CA PHE A 60 -8.78 8.77 -3.53
C PHE A 60 -8.34 10.18 -3.09
N LEU A 61 -7.46 10.82 -3.86
CA LEU A 61 -7.00 12.20 -3.64
C LEU A 61 -7.96 13.27 -4.21
N TRP A 62 -9.12 12.87 -4.73
CA TRP A 62 -10.12 13.76 -5.34
C TRP A 62 -9.60 14.54 -6.55
N VAL A 63 -8.62 13.97 -7.25
CA VAL A 63 -8.01 14.52 -8.47
C VAL A 63 -7.97 13.44 -9.56
N PRO A 64 -9.12 12.84 -9.94
CA PRO A 64 -9.15 11.78 -10.93
C PRO A 64 -8.62 12.27 -12.28
N PHE A 65 -7.97 11.38 -13.02
CA PHE A 65 -7.59 11.64 -14.41
C PHE A 65 -8.83 11.87 -15.28
N THR A 66 -8.71 12.78 -16.22
CA THR A 66 -9.73 13.03 -17.24
C THR A 66 -9.67 11.97 -18.34
N ASP A 67 -10.79 11.80 -19.07
CA ASP A 67 -10.84 10.88 -20.22
C ASP A 67 -9.80 11.23 -21.29
N ASP A 68 -9.50 12.53 -21.47
CA ASP A 68 -8.47 13.00 -22.39
C ASP A 68 -7.06 12.58 -21.94
N GLU A 69 -6.74 12.68 -20.65
CA GLU A 69 -5.45 12.24 -20.12
C GLU A 69 -5.27 10.72 -20.24
N VAL A 70 -6.35 9.96 -19.99
CA VAL A 70 -6.36 8.51 -20.18
C VAL A 70 -6.22 8.15 -21.65
N GLY A 71 -6.94 8.84 -22.55
CA GLY A 71 -6.86 8.63 -24.00
C GLY A 71 -5.49 9.00 -24.59
N ALA A 72 -4.80 9.99 -24.00
CA ALA A 72 -3.45 10.38 -24.36
C ALA A 72 -2.35 9.46 -23.76
N GLY A 73 -2.72 8.50 -22.91
CA GLY A 73 -1.77 7.58 -22.28
C GLY A 73 -0.88 8.22 -21.21
N ILE A 74 -1.37 9.29 -20.55
CA ILE A 74 -0.65 9.94 -19.44
C ILE A 74 -0.56 9.03 -18.21
N VAL A 75 -1.48 8.07 -18.08
CA VAL A 75 -1.54 7.07 -17.00
C VAL A 75 -1.87 5.66 -17.50
#